data_AF-A0A973CHN9-F1
#
_entry.id   AF-A0A973CHN9-F1
#
_cell.length_a   1.000
_cell.length_b   1.000
_cell.length_c   1.000
_cell.angle_alpha   90.00
_cell.angle_beta   90.00
_cell.angle_gamma   90.00
#
_symmetry.space_group_name_H-M   'P 1'
#
loop_
_entity.id
_entity.type
_entity.pdbx_description
1 polymer ?
#
loop_
_entity_poly.entity_id
_entity_poly.type
_entity_poly.pdbx_seq_one_letter_code
_entity_poly.pdbx_strand_id
1 'polypeptide(L)'
;MAKIVIIHGWSDDYKSFENLRRDVAQQIPGADVSDISLVDYLSLNDDVLFSDIVESLDQQWDRQGLPREPRSVDVIVHSTGALVLRDWLTKKFTYDNNPIHRLLMLAPANFGSPIAHKGRTFIGRLMKGDGFETGTHLLKGLELASSYSWKLAEKDRLRRNYYGKGRILATTLVGNYGYTGFAAVANEDGSDGTVRLSTANLNMAYYKVNLDDDNPRFTARYRNDTAFGVMSGENHSTIVNGDMPYNNEQTLQWIIEALNVTDDTYTDLKKKLRMHTNAVMRENKKGRHRKHNPYFNGYQNTVIHVIDQDGNELTDYLLELKVNDEDSNWFTEILQRDAIRKVHVYGDNRSYRSIYIDCTSLHKYIDKSIDNLSITITAYPKFTADDERSVGYSEIGSIKLNYKQVKKLFQENRTVLMEIVVKRDRKAVVEIY
;
A
#
# COMPACT_ATOMS: atom_id res chain seq x y z
N MET A 1 -13.11 25.70 -15.76
CA MET A 1 -12.19 25.16 -14.74
C MET A 1 -12.58 23.72 -14.47
N ALA A 2 -11.61 22.81 -14.25
CA ALA A 2 -11.94 21.43 -13.85
C ALA A 2 -12.57 21.46 -12.45
N LYS A 3 -13.68 20.74 -12.24
CA LYS A 3 -14.28 20.61 -10.90
C LYS A 3 -13.33 19.84 -10.00
N ILE A 4 -13.25 20.21 -8.73
CA ILE A 4 -12.43 19.52 -7.73
C ILE A 4 -13.34 18.81 -6.75
N VAL A 5 -13.02 17.55 -6.44
CA VAL A 5 -13.74 16.76 -5.43
C VAL A 5 -12.76 16.30 -4.37
N ILE A 6 -13.11 16.44 -3.09
CA ILE A 6 -12.32 15.97 -1.96
C ILE A 6 -13.07 14.83 -1.25
N ILE A 7 -12.41 13.71 -1.02
CA ILE A 7 -12.97 12.51 -0.37
C ILE A 7 -12.15 12.17 0.88
N HIS A 8 -12.82 12.12 2.03
CA HIS A 8 -12.18 11.84 3.32
C HIS A 8 -11.80 10.36 3.51
N GLY A 9 -11.15 10.06 4.65
CA GLY A 9 -10.73 8.73 5.06
C GLY A 9 -11.63 8.07 6.11
N TRP A 10 -11.21 6.89 6.59
CA TRP A 10 -11.89 6.20 7.69
C TRP A 10 -11.79 6.99 9.00
N SER A 11 -12.88 7.00 9.79
CA SER A 11 -13.03 7.75 11.05
C SER A 11 -12.90 9.28 10.91
N ASP A 12 -13.16 9.80 9.72
CA ASP A 12 -13.24 11.24 9.48
C ASP A 12 -14.55 11.60 8.78
N ASP A 13 -14.82 12.90 8.66
CA ASP A 13 -15.94 13.45 7.90
C ASP A 13 -15.47 14.61 7.01
N TYR A 14 -16.38 15.11 6.17
CA TYR A 14 -16.07 16.20 5.25
C TYR A 14 -15.55 17.49 5.91
N LYS A 15 -15.89 17.78 7.18
CA LYS A 15 -15.58 19.06 7.85
C LYS A 15 -14.08 19.22 8.07
N SER A 16 -13.36 18.12 8.30
CA SER A 16 -11.90 18.10 8.44
C SER A 16 -11.17 18.61 7.19
N PHE A 17 -11.86 18.72 6.05
CA PHE A 17 -11.27 19.14 4.78
C PHE A 17 -11.61 20.59 4.39
N GLU A 18 -12.32 21.33 5.24
CA GLU A 18 -12.71 22.71 4.96
C GLU A 18 -11.53 23.67 4.82
N ASN A 19 -10.49 23.49 5.64
CA ASN A 19 -9.27 24.30 5.55
C ASN A 19 -8.49 23.98 4.27
N LEU A 20 -8.28 22.70 3.96
CA LEU A 20 -7.67 22.29 2.68
C LEU A 20 -8.45 22.83 1.49
N ARG A 21 -9.78 22.77 1.53
CA ARG A 21 -10.65 23.32 0.49
C ARG A 21 -10.40 24.82 0.28
N ARG A 22 -10.31 25.59 1.37
CA ARG A 22 -10.00 27.03 1.32
C ARG A 22 -8.60 27.29 0.78
N ASP A 23 -7.59 26.55 1.24
CA ASP A 23 -6.21 26.69 0.76
C ASP A 23 -6.13 26.43 -0.74
N VAL A 24 -6.77 25.36 -1.22
CA VAL A 24 -6.78 25.00 -2.64
C VAL A 24 -7.51 26.07 -3.46
N ALA A 25 -8.68 26.54 -3.02
CA ALA A 25 -9.41 27.58 -3.72
C ALA A 25 -8.63 28.90 -3.81
N GLN A 26 -7.91 29.28 -2.75
CA GLN A 26 -7.09 30.50 -2.74
C GLN A 26 -5.89 30.44 -3.70
N GLN A 27 -5.38 29.24 -3.97
CA GLN A 27 -4.17 29.04 -4.78
C GLN A 27 -4.47 28.76 -6.26
N ILE A 28 -5.72 28.38 -6.59
CA ILE A 28 -6.13 28.11 -7.98
C ILE A 28 -6.81 29.36 -8.55
N PRO A 29 -6.21 30.04 -9.55
CA PRO A 29 -6.76 31.29 -10.08
C PRO A 29 -8.19 31.12 -10.62
N GLY A 30 -9.13 31.88 -10.06
CA GLY A 30 -10.54 31.89 -10.47
C GLY A 30 -11.38 30.73 -9.90
N ALA A 31 -10.85 29.96 -8.93
CA ALA A 31 -11.61 28.96 -8.21
C ALA A 31 -12.35 29.62 -7.05
N ASP A 32 -13.66 29.38 -6.94
CA ASP A 32 -14.37 29.66 -5.70
C ASP A 32 -14.36 28.42 -4.80
N VAL A 33 -14.43 28.64 -3.49
CA VAL A 33 -14.54 27.56 -2.49
C VAL A 33 -15.77 26.67 -2.78
N SER A 34 -16.86 27.24 -3.32
CA SER A 34 -18.08 26.52 -3.76
C SER A 34 -17.89 25.66 -5.02
N ASP A 35 -16.80 25.83 -5.77
CA ASP A 35 -16.47 24.98 -6.92
C ASP A 35 -15.81 23.65 -6.52
N ILE A 36 -15.45 23.51 -5.24
CA ILE A 36 -14.82 22.32 -4.69
C ILE A 36 -15.84 21.54 -3.85
N SER A 37 -16.21 20.36 -4.32
CA SER A 37 -17.16 19.48 -3.63
C SER A 37 -16.46 18.64 -2.56
N LEU A 38 -17.09 18.50 -1.40
CA LEU A 38 -16.64 17.60 -0.34
C LEU A 38 -17.59 16.40 -0.29
N VAL A 39 -17.03 15.19 -0.37
CA VAL A 39 -17.79 13.94 -0.27
C VAL A 39 -17.74 13.45 1.16
N ASP A 40 -18.90 13.05 1.68
CA ASP A 40 -19.06 12.45 3.01
C ASP A 40 -19.63 11.04 2.88
N TYR A 41 -19.11 10.09 3.67
CA TYR A 41 -19.60 8.72 3.72
C TYR A 41 -19.48 8.08 5.11
N LEU A 42 -20.38 7.15 5.40
CA LEU A 42 -20.43 6.44 6.69
C LEU A 42 -19.24 5.47 6.81
N SER A 43 -18.16 5.91 7.45
CA SER A 43 -16.94 5.12 7.56
C SER A 43 -16.85 4.25 8.82
N LEU A 44 -17.64 4.57 9.86
CA LEU A 44 -17.61 3.88 11.15
C LEU A 44 -18.76 2.89 11.36
N ASN A 45 -19.76 2.88 10.49
CA ASN A 45 -20.86 1.95 10.61
C ASN A 45 -20.41 0.53 10.27
N ASP A 46 -20.66 -0.42 11.17
CA ASP A 46 -20.11 -1.78 11.04
C ASP A 46 -20.76 -2.60 9.91
N ASP A 47 -21.97 -2.22 9.47
CA ASP A 47 -22.73 -2.92 8.42
C ASP A 47 -22.48 -2.36 7.01
N VAL A 48 -21.79 -1.22 6.89
CA VAL A 48 -21.50 -0.58 5.59
C VAL A 48 -20.36 -1.30 4.88
N LEU A 49 -20.60 -1.72 3.63
CA LEU A 49 -19.59 -2.30 2.76
C LEU A 49 -18.95 -1.26 1.84
N PHE A 50 -17.75 -1.56 1.32
CA PHE A 50 -17.14 -0.79 0.23
C PHE A 50 -18.05 -0.69 -1.00
N SER A 51 -18.82 -1.76 -1.31
CA SER A 51 -19.78 -1.74 -2.42
C SER A 51 -20.87 -0.69 -2.21
N ASP A 52 -21.39 -0.56 -0.99
CA ASP A 52 -22.48 0.37 -0.70
C ASP A 52 -22.00 1.81 -0.85
N ILE A 53 -20.78 2.10 -0.37
CA ILE A 53 -20.13 3.40 -0.55
C ILE A 53 -19.91 3.70 -2.03
N VAL A 54 -19.39 2.74 -2.80
CA VAL A 54 -19.10 2.94 -4.23
C VAL A 54 -20.38 3.17 -5.05
N GLU A 55 -21.43 2.40 -4.80
CA GLU A 55 -22.72 2.59 -5.47
C GLU A 55 -23.36 3.93 -5.07
N SER A 56 -23.27 4.30 -3.78
CA SER A 56 -23.78 5.58 -3.30
C SER A 56 -22.99 6.76 -3.86
N LEU A 57 -21.66 6.66 -3.93
CA LEU A 57 -20.80 7.67 -4.55
C LEU A 57 -21.19 7.90 -6.00
N ASP A 58 -21.43 6.83 -6.76
CA ASP A 58 -21.82 6.91 -8.17
C ASP A 58 -23.18 7.62 -8.35
N GLN A 59 -24.17 7.26 -7.52
CA GLN A 59 -25.48 7.91 -7.54
C GLN A 59 -25.40 9.40 -7.15
N GLN A 60 -24.60 9.73 -6.13
CA GLN A 60 -24.45 11.12 -5.70
C GLN A 60 -23.66 11.94 -6.70
N TRP A 61 -22.68 11.35 -7.40
CA TRP A 61 -21.95 11.99 -8.48
C TRP A 61 -22.90 12.52 -9.56
N ASP A 62 -23.88 11.70 -9.95
CA ASP A 62 -24.93 12.09 -10.90
C ASP A 62 -25.89 13.14 -10.35
N ARG A 63 -26.37 12.94 -9.11
CA ARG A 63 -27.32 13.89 -8.48
C ARG A 63 -26.72 15.29 -8.33
N GLN A 64 -25.42 15.38 -8.07
CA GLN A 64 -24.71 16.65 -7.97
C GLN A 64 -24.26 17.21 -9.32
N GLY A 65 -24.55 16.51 -10.44
CA GLY A 65 -24.17 16.94 -11.78
C GLY A 65 -22.66 17.03 -11.98
N LEU A 66 -21.88 16.19 -11.27
CA LEU A 66 -20.42 16.19 -11.41
C LEU A 66 -20.02 15.63 -12.79
N PRO A 67 -19.01 16.22 -13.45
CA PRO A 67 -18.63 15.79 -14.80
C PRO A 67 -18.23 14.30 -14.87
N ARG A 68 -18.61 13.66 -15.97
CA ARG A 68 -18.24 12.27 -16.31
C ARG A 68 -17.36 12.15 -17.55
N GLU A 69 -17.17 13.25 -18.27
CA GLU A 69 -16.35 13.27 -19.48
C GLU A 69 -14.89 12.92 -19.14
N PRO A 70 -14.16 12.23 -20.03
CA PRO A 70 -12.79 11.83 -19.78
C PRO A 70 -11.93 12.99 -19.32
N ARG A 71 -11.24 12.81 -18.19
CA ARG A 71 -10.27 13.78 -17.65
C ARG A 71 -10.85 15.20 -17.47
N SER A 72 -12.06 15.29 -16.93
CA SER A 72 -12.77 16.55 -16.67
C SER A 72 -12.80 16.98 -15.20
N VAL A 73 -12.40 16.11 -14.26
CA VAL A 73 -12.43 16.34 -12.81
C VAL A 73 -11.08 16.06 -12.17
N ASP A 74 -10.68 16.91 -11.21
CA ASP A 74 -9.53 16.67 -10.34
C ASP A 74 -10.03 16.17 -8.97
N VAL A 75 -9.35 15.18 -8.39
CA VAL A 75 -9.79 14.59 -7.12
C VAL A 75 -8.67 14.57 -6.11
N ILE A 76 -8.98 14.99 -4.89
CA ILE A 76 -8.14 14.84 -3.71
C ILE A 76 -8.76 13.76 -2.84
N VAL A 77 -7.97 12.75 -2.47
CA VAL A 77 -8.42 11.70 -1.54
C VAL A 77 -7.48 11.63 -0.36
N HIS A 78 -8.01 11.35 0.82
CA HIS A 78 -7.22 11.06 2.01
C HIS A 78 -7.40 9.64 2.49
N SER A 79 -6.31 9.02 2.94
CA SER A 79 -6.36 7.72 3.64
C SER A 79 -7.19 6.65 2.90
N THR A 80 -8.29 6.21 3.48
CA THR A 80 -9.18 5.17 2.91
C THR A 80 -9.96 5.64 1.68
N GLY A 81 -10.16 6.95 1.52
CA GLY A 81 -10.82 7.53 0.34
C GLY A 81 -10.13 7.14 -0.97
N ALA A 82 -8.83 6.83 -0.93
CA ALA A 82 -8.11 6.29 -2.08
C ALA A 82 -8.63 4.92 -2.51
N LEU A 83 -8.96 4.02 -1.57
CA LEU A 83 -9.53 2.72 -1.88
C LEU A 83 -10.96 2.84 -2.42
N VAL A 84 -11.76 3.76 -1.85
CA VAL A 84 -13.12 4.05 -2.31
C VAL A 84 -13.10 4.56 -3.75
N LEU A 85 -12.31 5.60 -4.04
CA LEU A 85 -12.23 6.18 -5.38
C LEU A 85 -11.71 5.16 -6.40
N ARG A 86 -10.65 4.42 -6.06
CA ARG A 86 -10.09 3.41 -6.96
C ARG A 86 -11.10 2.30 -7.27
N ASP A 87 -11.85 1.80 -6.29
CA ASP A 87 -12.87 0.79 -6.54
C ASP A 87 -14.02 1.33 -7.39
N TRP A 88 -14.49 2.55 -7.11
CA TRP A 88 -15.45 3.25 -7.98
C TRP A 88 -14.95 3.38 -9.42
N LEU A 89 -13.71 3.83 -9.62
CA LEU A 89 -13.10 3.95 -10.95
C LEU A 89 -13.09 2.60 -11.70
N THR A 90 -12.68 1.52 -11.04
CA THR A 90 -12.57 0.22 -11.70
C THR A 90 -13.90 -0.47 -11.95
N LYS A 91 -14.97 -0.07 -11.25
CA LYS A 91 -16.33 -0.60 -11.42
C LYS A 91 -17.15 0.19 -12.44
N LYS A 92 -16.97 1.51 -12.48
CA LYS A 92 -17.83 2.42 -13.25
C LYS A 92 -17.20 2.88 -14.55
N PHE A 93 -15.88 2.84 -14.66
CA PHE A 93 -15.15 3.36 -15.81
C PHE A 93 -14.07 2.40 -16.32
N THR A 94 -13.60 2.69 -17.53
CA THR A 94 -12.41 2.08 -18.13
C THR A 94 -11.23 3.06 -18.05
N TYR A 95 -10.02 2.58 -18.33
CA TYR A 95 -8.81 3.41 -18.22
C TYR A 95 -8.78 4.60 -19.20
N ASP A 96 -9.56 4.55 -20.28
CA ASP A 96 -9.65 5.55 -21.35
C ASP A 96 -10.88 6.46 -21.23
N ASN A 97 -11.92 6.04 -20.50
CA ASN A 97 -13.17 6.81 -20.35
C ASN A 97 -13.43 7.28 -18.92
N ASN A 98 -12.39 7.35 -18.08
CA ASN A 98 -12.56 7.78 -16.70
C ASN A 98 -12.54 9.32 -16.57
N PRO A 99 -13.36 9.89 -15.68
CA PRO A 99 -13.50 11.34 -15.58
C PRO A 99 -12.31 12.03 -14.92
N ILE A 100 -11.39 11.28 -14.32
CA ILE A 100 -10.37 11.85 -13.45
C ILE A 100 -9.17 12.27 -14.29
N HIS A 101 -8.83 13.56 -14.21
CA HIS A 101 -7.62 14.08 -14.80
C HIS A 101 -6.46 13.95 -13.83
N ARG A 102 -6.54 14.62 -12.68
CA ARG A 102 -5.52 14.56 -11.63
C ARG A 102 -6.08 13.89 -10.39
N LEU A 103 -5.26 13.03 -9.81
CA LEU A 103 -5.59 12.35 -8.57
C LEU A 103 -4.51 12.62 -7.54
N LEU A 104 -4.78 13.53 -6.62
CA LEU A 104 -3.93 13.78 -5.47
C LEU A 104 -4.36 12.87 -4.32
N MET A 105 -3.45 12.04 -3.85
CA MET A 105 -3.66 11.15 -2.72
C MET A 105 -2.83 11.63 -1.53
N LEU A 106 -3.48 12.06 -0.46
CA LEU A 106 -2.86 12.48 0.79
C LEU A 106 -2.89 11.32 1.79
N ALA A 107 -1.72 10.81 2.14
CA ALA A 107 -1.53 9.67 3.02
C ALA A 107 -2.46 8.46 2.72
N PRO A 108 -2.58 8.01 1.45
CA PRO A 108 -3.55 6.98 1.08
C PRO A 108 -3.20 5.61 1.65
N ALA A 109 -4.19 4.81 2.04
CA ALA A 109 -3.98 3.42 2.46
C ALA A 109 -3.98 2.44 1.27
N ASN A 110 -3.22 2.75 0.21
CA ASN A 110 -3.29 2.04 -1.09
C ASN A 110 -3.07 0.53 -1.01
N PHE A 111 -2.22 0.09 -0.08
CA PHE A 111 -1.91 -1.31 0.22
C PHE A 111 -2.11 -1.64 1.71
N GLY A 112 -3.08 -0.95 2.33
CA GLY A 112 -3.48 -1.15 3.71
C GLY A 112 -2.71 -0.32 4.74
N SER A 113 -3.13 -0.46 6.00
CA SER A 113 -2.65 0.27 7.15
C SER A 113 -2.50 -0.63 8.39
N PRO A 114 -1.43 -0.44 9.19
CA PRO A 114 -1.27 -1.08 10.49
C PRO A 114 -2.36 -0.75 11.52
N ILE A 115 -3.14 0.32 11.36
CA ILE A 115 -4.17 0.67 12.35
C ILE A 115 -5.33 -0.35 12.36
N ALA A 116 -5.60 -0.97 11.21
CA ALA A 116 -6.78 -1.80 10.99
C ALA A 116 -6.81 -3.10 11.80
N HIS A 117 -5.67 -3.54 12.33
CA HIS A 117 -5.57 -4.73 13.18
C HIS A 117 -5.40 -4.40 14.68
N LYS A 118 -5.46 -3.13 15.07
CA LYS A 118 -5.38 -2.75 16.48
C LYS A 118 -6.72 -3.06 17.16
N GLY A 119 -6.70 -3.48 18.43
CA GLY A 119 -7.92 -3.93 19.12
C GLY A 119 -9.00 -2.85 19.16
N ARG A 120 -10.28 -3.23 19.18
CA ARG A 120 -11.42 -2.30 19.16
C ARG A 120 -11.33 -1.19 20.20
N THR A 121 -10.83 -1.46 21.40
CA THR A 121 -10.60 -0.45 22.45
C THR A 121 -9.55 0.60 22.07
N PHE A 122 -8.51 0.18 21.36
CA PHE A 122 -7.48 1.09 20.85
C PHE A 122 -8.06 1.98 19.76
N ILE A 123 -8.77 1.37 18.81
CA ILE A 123 -9.43 2.06 17.71
C ILE A 123 -10.45 3.06 18.28
N GLY A 124 -11.32 2.63 19.22
CA GLY A 124 -12.30 3.48 19.91
C GLY A 124 -11.72 4.71 20.62
N ARG A 125 -10.45 4.68 21.05
CA ARG A 125 -9.78 5.84 21.65
C ARG A 125 -9.18 6.82 20.64
N LEU A 126 -8.98 6.40 19.40
CA LEU A 126 -8.45 7.24 18.32
C LEU A 126 -9.54 7.76 17.39
N MET A 127 -10.71 7.13 17.38
CA MET A 127 -11.84 7.55 16.55
C MET A 127 -12.43 8.87 17.04
N LYS A 128 -12.88 9.70 16.08
CA LYS A 128 -13.55 10.99 16.34
C LYS A 128 -15.06 10.84 16.64
N GLY A 129 -15.56 9.64 16.90
CA GLY A 129 -16.99 9.33 17.02
C GLY A 129 -17.42 8.77 18.37
N ASP A 130 -18.67 9.03 18.76
CA ASP A 130 -19.29 8.59 20.00
C ASP A 130 -20.01 7.23 19.80
N GLY A 131 -19.26 6.12 19.76
CA GLY A 131 -19.87 4.81 19.53
C GLY A 131 -18.93 3.60 19.65
N PHE A 132 -19.52 2.40 19.74
CA PHE A 132 -18.79 1.13 19.73
C PHE A 132 -18.53 0.58 18.30
N GLU A 133 -19.18 1.15 17.29
CA GLU A 133 -18.97 0.76 15.89
C GLU A 133 -17.60 1.27 15.41
N THR A 134 -16.94 0.47 14.57
CA THR A 134 -15.56 0.74 14.14
C THR A 134 -15.41 0.76 12.62
N GLY A 135 -16.47 0.48 11.87
CA GLY A 135 -16.42 0.28 10.43
C GLY A 135 -15.75 -1.05 10.07
N THR A 136 -16.17 -2.13 10.72
CA THR A 136 -15.53 -3.46 10.67
C THR A 136 -15.19 -3.90 9.23
N HIS A 137 -16.10 -3.73 8.27
CA HIS A 137 -15.86 -4.10 6.88
C HIS A 137 -14.82 -3.22 6.17
N LEU A 138 -14.79 -1.92 6.47
CA LEU A 138 -13.78 -1.01 5.94
C LEU A 138 -12.40 -1.34 6.53
N LEU A 139 -12.34 -1.60 7.84
CA LEU A 139 -11.11 -2.02 8.51
C LEU A 139 -10.56 -3.33 7.92
N LYS A 140 -11.42 -4.32 7.64
CA LYS A 140 -11.01 -5.56 6.95
C LYS A 140 -10.40 -5.30 5.56
N GLY A 141 -10.91 -4.32 4.82
CA GLY A 141 -10.33 -3.92 3.54
C GLY A 141 -9.03 -3.11 3.69
N LEU A 142 -8.88 -2.36 4.77
CA LEU A 142 -7.68 -1.60 5.13
C LEU A 142 -6.58 -2.45 5.76
N GLU A 143 -6.90 -3.65 6.24
CA GLU A 143 -5.93 -4.52 6.85
C GLU A 143 -4.76 -4.80 5.90
N LEU A 144 -3.55 -4.85 6.46
CA LEU A 144 -2.37 -5.21 5.69
C LEU A 144 -2.56 -6.59 5.06
N ALA A 145 -2.15 -6.71 3.80
CA ALA A 145 -2.37 -7.92 2.99
C ALA A 145 -3.84 -8.28 2.73
N SER A 146 -4.78 -7.33 2.89
CA SER A 146 -6.18 -7.58 2.54
C SER A 146 -6.32 -8.02 1.08
N SER A 147 -7.12 -9.05 0.85
CA SER A 147 -7.47 -9.47 -0.51
C SER A 147 -8.20 -8.37 -1.29
N TYR A 148 -8.86 -7.44 -0.58
CA TYR A 148 -9.51 -6.28 -1.17
C TYR A 148 -8.50 -5.34 -1.87
N SER A 149 -7.47 -4.89 -1.16
CA SER A 149 -6.44 -4.01 -1.73
C SER A 149 -5.61 -4.70 -2.82
N TRP A 150 -5.37 -6.01 -2.67
CA TRP A 150 -4.74 -6.85 -3.71
C TRP A 150 -5.57 -6.87 -5.00
N LYS A 151 -6.83 -7.31 -4.92
CA LYS A 151 -7.74 -7.40 -6.09
C LYS A 151 -7.94 -6.05 -6.76
N LEU A 152 -7.96 -4.97 -5.98
CA LEU A 152 -8.05 -3.63 -6.52
C LEU A 152 -6.79 -3.27 -7.33
N ALA A 153 -5.59 -3.55 -6.80
CA ALA A 153 -4.33 -3.37 -7.52
C ALA A 153 -4.24 -4.26 -8.78
N GLU A 154 -4.81 -5.47 -8.77
CA GLU A 154 -4.91 -6.30 -9.97
C GLU A 154 -5.70 -5.60 -11.08
N LYS A 155 -6.82 -4.95 -10.73
CA LYS A 155 -7.69 -4.25 -11.68
C LYS A 155 -7.01 -3.00 -12.25
N ASP A 156 -6.50 -2.10 -11.40
CA ASP A 156 -6.07 -0.75 -11.81
C ASP A 156 -4.56 -0.59 -12.06
N ARG A 157 -3.73 -1.53 -11.58
CA ARG A 157 -2.28 -1.56 -11.84
C ARG A 157 -1.89 -2.70 -12.77
N LEU A 158 -2.33 -3.93 -12.53
CA LEU A 158 -1.75 -5.10 -13.23
C LEU A 158 -2.40 -5.40 -14.57
N ARG A 159 -3.74 -5.48 -14.63
CA ARG A 159 -4.49 -5.83 -15.84
C ARG A 159 -4.62 -4.65 -16.79
N ARG A 160 -5.04 -3.50 -16.26
CA ARG A 160 -5.12 -2.23 -16.97
C ARG A 160 -4.20 -1.25 -16.26
N ASN A 161 -3.71 -0.26 -16.99
CA ASN A 161 -2.95 0.81 -16.37
C ASN A 161 -3.70 2.13 -16.47
N TYR A 162 -4.38 2.53 -15.40
CA TYR A 162 -5.20 3.74 -15.33
C TYR A 162 -4.37 5.03 -15.24
N TYR A 163 -3.08 4.92 -14.97
CA TYR A 163 -2.26 6.07 -14.59
C TYR A 163 -1.15 6.36 -15.61
N GLY A 164 -0.64 7.59 -15.56
CA GLY A 164 0.44 8.07 -16.41
C GLY A 164 0.01 9.13 -17.43
N LYS A 165 0.97 9.58 -18.24
CA LYS A 165 0.74 10.57 -19.31
C LYS A 165 -0.39 10.10 -20.23
N GLY A 166 -1.32 10.99 -20.54
CA GLY A 166 -2.51 10.73 -21.35
C GLY A 166 -3.65 10.04 -20.59
N ARG A 167 -3.48 9.79 -19.28
CA ARG A 167 -4.44 9.11 -18.39
C ARG A 167 -4.56 9.87 -17.07
N ILE A 168 -4.85 9.18 -15.96
CA ILE A 168 -4.89 9.80 -14.64
C ILE A 168 -3.47 10.18 -14.21
N LEU A 169 -3.26 11.48 -13.93
CA LEU A 169 -2.04 12.03 -13.37
C LEU A 169 -2.09 11.90 -11.84
N ALA A 170 -1.72 10.73 -11.33
CA ALA A 170 -1.79 10.43 -9.90
C ALA A 170 -0.54 10.86 -9.13
N THR A 171 -0.72 11.56 -8.02
CA THR A 171 0.36 11.99 -7.13
C THR A 171 0.04 11.56 -5.71
N THR A 172 0.94 10.83 -5.08
CA THR A 172 0.84 10.47 -3.67
C THR A 172 1.77 11.34 -2.84
N LEU A 173 1.23 12.00 -1.83
CA LEU A 173 2.01 12.68 -0.79
C LEU A 173 1.72 11.99 0.56
N VAL A 174 2.76 11.70 1.34
CA VAL A 174 2.62 11.03 2.65
C VAL A 174 3.54 11.67 3.67
N GLY A 175 3.09 11.79 4.91
CA GLY A 175 3.93 12.24 6.01
C GLY A 175 5.03 11.23 6.36
N ASN A 176 5.95 11.63 7.22
CA ASN A 176 7.00 10.74 7.72
C ASN A 176 7.29 10.88 9.22
N TYR A 177 6.37 11.52 9.94
CA TYR A 177 6.39 11.60 11.39
C TYR A 177 5.15 10.92 11.95
N GLY A 178 5.33 10.27 13.09
CA GLY A 178 4.23 9.69 13.84
C GLY A 178 3.55 10.73 14.72
N TYR A 179 2.47 10.31 15.34
CA TYR A 179 1.80 11.09 16.37
C TYR A 179 2.67 11.25 17.61
N THR A 180 2.36 12.27 18.42
CA THR A 180 2.93 12.49 19.76
C THR A 180 1.89 12.19 20.84
N GLY A 181 2.28 12.23 22.11
CA GLY A 181 1.38 11.97 23.24
C GLY A 181 0.84 10.54 23.24
N PHE A 182 -0.41 10.36 23.68
CA PHE A 182 -1.05 9.03 23.73
C PHE A 182 -1.12 8.40 22.34
N ALA A 183 -1.52 9.14 21.31
CA ALA A 183 -1.67 8.63 19.94
C ALA A 183 -0.38 8.04 19.34
N ALA A 184 0.81 8.34 19.91
CA ALA A 184 2.07 7.74 19.51
C ALA A 184 2.09 6.20 19.59
N VAL A 185 1.19 5.57 20.38
CA VAL A 185 1.02 4.11 20.41
C VAL A 185 0.51 3.56 19.06
N ALA A 186 0.02 4.42 18.16
CA ALA A 186 -0.33 4.08 16.78
C ALA A 186 0.89 3.89 15.87
N ASN A 187 2.00 4.56 16.20
CA ASN A 187 3.14 4.71 15.30
C ASN A 187 3.82 3.37 14.98
N GLU A 188 4.28 3.25 13.73
CA GLU A 188 5.21 2.21 13.28
C GLU A 188 6.39 2.88 12.57
N ASP A 189 7.59 2.31 12.63
CA ASP A 189 8.74 2.84 11.91
C ASP A 189 8.43 2.94 10.40
N GLY A 190 8.85 4.02 9.74
CA GLY A 190 8.57 4.25 8.32
C GLY A 190 7.10 4.48 8.01
N SER A 191 6.37 5.15 8.90
CA SER A 191 4.98 5.57 8.70
C SER A 191 4.78 7.07 8.93
N ASP A 192 3.59 7.56 8.62
CA ASP A 192 3.08 8.88 9.03
C ASP A 192 2.30 8.83 10.36
N GLY A 193 2.45 7.74 11.13
CA GLY A 193 1.67 7.45 12.33
C GLY A 193 0.48 6.50 12.12
N THR A 194 -0.04 6.41 10.89
CA THR A 194 -1.19 5.54 10.56
C THR A 194 -0.91 4.66 9.35
N VAL A 195 -0.29 5.17 8.30
CA VAL A 195 0.00 4.48 7.05
C VAL A 195 1.51 4.40 6.83
N ARG A 196 2.01 3.24 6.42
CA ARG A 196 3.42 3.07 6.07
C ARG A 196 3.71 3.82 4.78
N LEU A 197 4.89 4.44 4.68
CA LEU A 197 5.34 5.08 3.43
C LEU A 197 5.27 4.11 2.24
N SER A 198 5.61 2.84 2.48
CA SER A 198 5.57 1.77 1.47
C SER A 198 4.17 1.33 1.06
N THR A 199 3.17 1.41 1.95
CA THR A 199 1.78 1.07 1.63
C THR A 199 1.00 2.24 1.05
N ALA A 200 1.47 3.47 1.26
CA ALA A 200 0.93 4.66 0.61
C ALA A 200 1.33 4.76 -0.86
N ASN A 201 2.58 4.47 -1.20
CA ASN A 201 3.08 4.59 -2.56
C ASN A 201 2.33 3.67 -3.54
N LEU A 202 1.63 4.25 -4.52
CA LEU A 202 0.88 3.50 -5.55
C LEU A 202 1.78 2.83 -6.60
N ASN A 203 3.06 3.20 -6.66
CA ASN A 203 4.05 2.48 -7.44
C ASN A 203 4.39 1.15 -6.77
N MET A 204 4.46 0.07 -7.56
CA MET A 204 4.59 -1.28 -7.04
C MET A 204 5.38 -2.19 -7.98
N ALA A 205 5.81 -3.34 -7.44
CA ALA A 205 6.26 -4.48 -8.24
C ALA A 205 5.33 -5.68 -7.99
N TYR A 206 5.04 -6.44 -9.04
CA TYR A 206 4.32 -7.71 -8.95
C TYR A 206 5.25 -8.83 -9.41
N TYR A 207 5.30 -9.91 -8.65
CA TYR A 207 6.00 -11.13 -8.98
C TYR A 207 5.01 -12.29 -8.97
N LYS A 208 5.00 -13.08 -10.04
CA LYS A 208 4.42 -14.42 -10.04
C LYS A 208 5.57 -15.41 -10.05
N VAL A 209 5.57 -16.30 -9.08
CA VAL A 209 6.59 -17.33 -8.88
C VAL A 209 5.91 -18.68 -8.93
N ASN A 210 6.25 -19.50 -9.91
CA ASN A 210 5.79 -20.89 -9.93
C ASN A 210 6.93 -21.77 -9.42
N LEU A 211 6.68 -22.45 -8.30
CA LEU A 211 7.51 -23.47 -7.66
C LEU A 211 6.83 -24.85 -7.80
N ASP A 212 6.00 -25.00 -8.83
CA ASP A 212 5.21 -26.20 -9.09
C ASP A 212 5.95 -27.25 -9.95
N ASP A 213 7.15 -26.89 -10.43
CA ASP A 213 8.05 -27.69 -11.25
C ASP A 213 9.50 -27.63 -10.71
N ASP A 214 10.40 -28.47 -11.26
CA ASP A 214 11.81 -28.51 -10.85
C ASP A 214 12.60 -27.24 -11.24
N ASN A 215 12.02 -26.36 -12.06
CA ASN A 215 12.68 -25.17 -12.62
C ASN A 215 11.83 -23.91 -12.38
N PRO A 216 11.98 -23.27 -11.20
CA PRO A 216 11.15 -22.15 -10.80
C PRO A 216 10.98 -21.07 -11.88
N ARG A 217 9.73 -20.76 -12.24
CA ARG A 217 9.40 -19.76 -13.26
C ARG A 217 9.04 -18.43 -12.62
N PHE A 218 9.73 -17.36 -13.04
CA PHE A 218 9.58 -16.01 -12.49
C PHE A 218 9.05 -15.04 -13.55
N THR A 219 7.91 -14.41 -13.26
CA THR A 219 7.41 -13.27 -14.05
C THR A 219 7.33 -12.04 -13.18
N ALA A 220 7.85 -10.90 -13.66
CA ALA A 220 7.79 -9.64 -12.93
C ALA A 220 7.12 -8.54 -13.76
N ARG A 221 6.28 -7.72 -13.10
CA ARG A 221 5.70 -6.49 -13.67
C ARG A 221 5.98 -5.33 -12.73
N TYR A 222 6.36 -4.19 -13.28
CA TYR A 222 6.69 -2.99 -12.51
C TYR A 222 5.76 -1.85 -12.90
N ARG A 223 5.32 -1.06 -11.91
CA ARG A 223 4.53 0.15 -12.12
C ARG A 223 5.18 1.32 -11.39
N ASN A 224 5.73 2.24 -12.16
CA ASN A 224 6.48 3.43 -11.73
C ASN A 224 5.96 4.70 -12.44
N ASP A 225 4.68 4.67 -12.78
CA ASP A 225 4.00 5.64 -13.61
C ASP A 225 3.38 6.78 -12.81
N THR A 226 3.29 6.67 -11.48
CA THR A 226 2.75 7.71 -10.59
C THR A 226 3.82 8.52 -9.86
N ALA A 227 3.47 9.73 -9.45
CA ALA A 227 4.31 10.56 -8.60
C ALA A 227 4.18 10.17 -7.13
N PHE A 228 5.29 10.22 -6.38
CA PHE A 228 5.35 9.89 -4.96
C PHE A 228 6.29 10.84 -4.23
N GLY A 229 5.78 11.46 -3.17
CA GLY A 229 6.46 12.43 -2.32
C GLY A 229 6.31 12.13 -0.84
N VAL A 230 7.40 12.27 -0.08
CA VAL A 230 7.38 12.22 1.38
C VAL A 230 7.47 13.64 1.93
N MET A 231 6.44 14.08 2.66
CA MET A 231 6.33 15.43 3.22
C MET A 231 7.00 15.45 4.60
N SER A 232 8.16 16.12 4.66
CA SER A 232 8.95 16.16 5.88
C SER A 232 8.21 16.88 7.01
N GLY A 233 8.10 16.23 8.17
CA GLY A 233 7.49 16.81 9.37
C GLY A 233 5.99 16.53 9.49
N GLU A 234 5.34 16.13 8.40
CA GLU A 234 3.91 15.82 8.42
C GLU A 234 3.64 14.43 9.02
N ASN A 235 2.48 14.30 9.66
CA ASN A 235 1.87 13.03 10.03
C ASN A 235 0.56 12.84 9.25
N HIS A 236 -0.15 11.75 9.53
CA HIS A 236 -1.38 11.39 8.83
C HIS A 236 -2.50 12.45 8.91
N SER A 237 -2.53 13.24 9.98
CA SER A 237 -3.56 14.25 10.25
C SER A 237 -3.16 15.66 9.79
N THR A 238 -1.89 16.03 9.91
CA THR A 238 -1.42 17.39 9.55
C THR A 238 -1.35 17.58 8.03
N ILE A 239 -1.16 16.51 7.26
CA ILE A 239 -1.04 16.56 5.79
C ILE A 239 -2.31 17.07 5.06
N VAL A 240 -3.45 17.12 5.75
CA VAL A 240 -4.72 17.65 5.21
C VAL A 240 -5.11 19.00 5.80
N ASN A 241 -4.29 19.60 6.68
CA ASN A 241 -4.59 20.86 7.36
C ASN A 241 -5.98 20.90 8.03
N GLY A 242 -6.43 19.77 8.58
CA GLY A 242 -7.74 19.66 9.22
C GLY A 242 -7.74 20.29 10.61
N ASP A 243 -8.03 19.48 11.63
CA ASP A 243 -7.94 19.92 13.03
C ASP A 243 -6.51 20.31 13.45
N MET A 244 -5.53 19.75 12.74
CA MET A 244 -4.11 20.01 12.95
C MET A 244 -3.54 20.68 11.71
N PRO A 245 -2.86 21.84 11.86
CA PRO A 245 -2.31 22.55 10.72
C PRO A 245 -1.12 21.79 10.11
N TYR A 246 -0.74 22.15 8.89
CA TYR A 246 0.51 21.67 8.29
C TYR A 246 1.69 21.95 9.23
N ASN A 247 2.57 20.96 9.40
CA ASN A 247 3.83 21.17 10.11
C ASN A 247 4.89 21.82 9.20
N ASN A 248 4.69 21.77 7.89
CA ASN A 248 5.62 22.28 6.89
C ASN A 248 4.88 23.05 5.79
N GLU A 249 5.23 24.32 5.61
CA GLU A 249 4.63 25.19 4.59
C GLU A 249 4.83 24.68 3.16
N GLN A 250 5.85 23.85 2.90
CA GLN A 250 6.06 23.22 1.59
C GLN A 250 4.98 22.18 1.25
N THR A 251 4.25 21.66 2.24
CA THR A 251 3.19 20.66 2.02
C THR A 251 2.12 21.20 1.08
N LEU A 252 1.62 22.42 1.34
CA LEU A 252 0.66 23.08 0.45
C LEU A 252 1.25 23.33 -0.94
N GLN A 253 2.53 23.72 -1.04
CA GLN A 253 3.18 23.95 -2.33
C GLN A 253 3.19 22.68 -3.20
N TRP A 254 3.48 21.52 -2.60
CA TRP A 254 3.43 20.24 -3.32
C TRP A 254 2.02 19.82 -3.71
N ILE A 255 1.03 20.09 -2.85
CA ILE A 255 -0.39 19.89 -3.16
C ILE A 255 -0.78 20.69 -4.40
N ILE A 256 -0.45 21.99 -4.43
CA ILE A 256 -0.77 22.86 -5.56
C ILE A 256 0.01 22.49 -6.82
N GLU A 257 1.28 22.10 -6.71
CA GLU A 257 2.06 21.63 -7.88
C GLU A 257 1.45 20.35 -8.46
N ALA A 258 0.96 19.43 -7.61
CA ALA A 258 0.27 18.22 -8.05
C ALA A 258 -1.07 18.51 -8.75
N LEU A 259 -1.83 19.51 -8.29
CA LEU A 259 -3.10 19.92 -8.89
C LEU A 259 -2.92 20.75 -10.18
N ASN A 260 -1.76 21.34 -10.41
CA ASN A 260 -1.47 22.10 -11.62
C ASN A 260 -0.72 21.32 -12.71
N VAL A 261 -0.33 20.07 -12.42
CA VAL A 261 0.47 19.27 -13.36
C VAL A 261 -0.29 19.00 -14.66
N THR A 262 0.42 18.85 -15.77
CA THR A 262 -0.15 18.51 -17.08
C THR A 262 0.56 17.28 -17.62
N ASP A 263 0.05 16.71 -18.72
CA ASP A 263 0.69 15.59 -19.39
C ASP A 263 2.17 15.83 -19.74
N ASP A 264 2.52 17.08 -20.06
CA ASP A 264 3.87 17.45 -20.45
C ASP A 264 4.78 17.66 -19.23
N THR A 265 4.25 18.19 -18.14
CA THR A 265 5.04 18.45 -16.92
C THR A 265 5.05 17.29 -15.92
N TYR A 266 4.22 16.27 -16.13
CA TYR A 266 4.07 15.17 -15.18
C TYR A 266 5.33 14.34 -14.97
N THR A 267 6.13 14.16 -16.02
CA THR A 267 7.43 13.46 -15.88
C THR A 267 8.39 14.26 -14.99
N ASP A 268 8.37 15.58 -15.09
CA ASP A 268 9.20 16.47 -14.26
C ASP A 268 8.72 16.48 -12.81
N LEU A 269 7.41 16.53 -12.56
CA LEU A 269 6.85 16.39 -11.21
C LEU A 269 7.32 15.09 -10.55
N LYS A 270 7.24 13.96 -11.25
CA LYS A 270 7.74 12.67 -10.75
C LYS A 270 9.23 12.73 -10.37
N LYS A 271 10.05 13.38 -11.21
CA LYS A 271 11.49 13.53 -10.94
C LYS A 271 11.73 14.43 -9.73
N LYS A 272 11.05 15.57 -9.63
CA LYS A 272 11.14 16.51 -8.51
C LYS A 272 10.77 15.83 -7.18
N LEU A 273 9.61 15.18 -7.11
CA LEU A 273 9.16 14.50 -5.90
C LEU A 273 10.05 13.33 -5.51
N ARG A 274 10.63 12.60 -6.49
CA ARG A 274 11.64 11.57 -6.21
C ARG A 274 12.91 12.17 -5.62
N MET A 275 13.39 13.29 -6.15
CA MET A 275 14.57 13.99 -5.61
C MET A 275 14.30 14.52 -4.22
N HIS A 276 13.15 15.17 -4.00
CA HIS A 276 12.70 15.65 -2.69
C HIS A 276 12.62 14.51 -1.67
N THR A 277 11.91 13.42 -2.01
CA THR A 277 11.80 12.24 -1.15
C THR A 277 13.17 11.68 -0.77
N ASN A 278 14.09 11.54 -1.73
CA ASN A 278 15.44 11.06 -1.43
C ASN A 278 16.21 12.00 -0.50
N ALA A 279 16.01 13.32 -0.62
CA ALA A 279 16.62 14.31 0.28
C ALA A 279 16.05 14.17 1.70
N VAL A 280 14.71 14.17 1.84
CA VAL A 280 14.02 13.99 3.12
C VAL A 280 14.45 12.70 3.83
N MET A 281 14.47 11.58 3.11
CA MET A 281 14.89 10.29 3.68
C MET A 281 16.37 10.29 4.10
N ARG A 282 17.26 11.01 3.40
CA ARG A 282 18.68 11.12 3.76
C ARG A 282 18.91 12.04 4.95
N GLU A 283 18.21 13.16 5.02
CA GLU A 283 18.32 14.13 6.13
C GLU A 283 17.86 13.51 7.44
N ASN A 284 16.72 12.81 7.42
CA ASN A 284 16.18 12.17 8.61
C ASN A 284 17.03 11.01 9.13
N LYS A 285 17.76 10.30 8.25
CA LYS A 285 18.79 9.30 8.65
C LYS A 285 19.96 9.91 9.42
N LYS A 286 20.26 11.21 9.27
CA LYS A 286 21.35 11.89 10.00
C LYS A 286 20.93 12.34 11.41
N GLY A 287 19.63 12.56 11.63
CA GLY A 287 19.00 12.88 12.92
C GLY A 287 19.44 14.21 13.56
N ARG A 288 18.57 14.80 14.40
CA ARG A 288 18.93 15.97 15.26
C ARG A 288 19.92 15.62 16.38
N HIS A 289 20.14 14.33 16.67
CA HIS A 289 20.92 13.83 17.82
C HIS A 289 22.10 12.89 17.47
N ARG A 290 22.59 12.86 16.22
CA ARG A 290 23.75 12.06 15.76
C ARG A 290 23.69 10.53 16.01
N LYS A 291 22.57 9.98 16.49
CA LYS A 291 22.32 8.52 16.58
C LYS A 291 21.31 8.09 15.52
N HIS A 292 21.57 6.94 14.88
CA HIS A 292 20.69 6.32 13.89
C HIS A 292 19.29 6.11 14.49
N ASN A 293 18.25 6.64 13.85
CA ASN A 293 16.86 6.43 14.26
C ASN A 293 16.15 5.51 13.24
N PRO A 294 15.82 4.25 13.61
CA PRO A 294 15.10 3.31 12.74
C PRO A 294 13.79 3.84 12.20
N TYR A 295 13.13 4.79 12.89
CA TYR A 295 11.87 5.36 12.44
C TYR A 295 11.94 5.94 11.02
N PHE A 296 13.11 6.46 10.63
CA PHE A 296 13.34 7.09 9.33
C PHE A 296 14.10 6.20 8.33
N ASN A 297 14.24 4.90 8.63
CA ASN A 297 14.73 3.94 7.65
C ASN A 297 13.76 3.84 6.47
N GLY A 298 14.28 3.35 5.35
CA GLY A 298 13.44 3.03 4.19
C GLY A 298 12.98 1.59 4.28
N TYR A 299 11.67 1.40 4.24
CA TYR A 299 11.03 0.10 4.40
C TYR A 299 10.29 -0.34 3.15
N GLN A 300 10.12 -1.65 2.97
CA GLN A 300 9.30 -2.25 1.92
C GLN A 300 8.15 -3.04 2.57
N ASN A 301 6.97 -2.96 1.96
CA ASN A 301 5.86 -3.86 2.25
C ASN A 301 5.82 -4.97 1.19
N THR A 302 6.03 -6.23 1.56
CA THR A 302 5.95 -7.36 0.63
C THR A 302 4.72 -8.19 0.98
N VAL A 303 3.67 -8.08 0.19
CA VAL A 303 2.46 -8.88 0.32
C VAL A 303 2.65 -10.18 -0.45
N ILE A 304 2.56 -11.30 0.26
CA ILE A 304 2.63 -12.66 -0.28
C ILE A 304 1.22 -13.22 -0.35
N HIS A 305 0.90 -13.88 -1.46
CA HIS A 305 -0.30 -14.71 -1.63
C HIS A 305 0.16 -16.08 -2.14
N VAL A 306 -0.13 -17.16 -1.41
CA VAL A 306 0.31 -18.51 -1.79
C VAL A 306 -0.89 -19.37 -2.15
N ILE A 307 -0.80 -20.02 -3.31
CA ILE A 307 -1.79 -20.94 -3.85
C ILE A 307 -1.15 -22.24 -4.32
N ASP A 308 -1.90 -23.33 -4.38
CA ASP A 308 -1.46 -24.54 -5.07
C ASP A 308 -1.64 -24.44 -6.59
N GLN A 309 -1.13 -25.43 -7.34
CA GLN A 309 -1.18 -25.47 -8.80
C GLN A 309 -2.61 -25.48 -9.38
N ASP A 310 -3.62 -25.83 -8.57
CA ASP A 310 -5.03 -25.81 -8.95
C ASP A 310 -5.74 -24.52 -8.52
N GLY A 311 -5.01 -23.57 -7.94
CA GLY A 311 -5.52 -22.28 -7.48
C GLY A 311 -6.15 -22.30 -6.09
N ASN A 312 -5.98 -23.38 -5.31
CA ASN A 312 -6.50 -23.40 -3.94
C ASN A 312 -5.60 -22.59 -3.00
N GLU A 313 -6.24 -21.87 -2.08
CA GLU A 313 -5.57 -21.03 -1.08
C GLU A 313 -4.73 -21.85 -0.10
N LEU A 314 -3.43 -21.53 0.04
CA LEU A 314 -2.54 -22.14 1.01
C LEU A 314 -2.49 -21.30 2.30
N THR A 315 -3.20 -21.74 3.34
CA THR A 315 -3.36 -20.94 4.58
C THR A 315 -2.32 -21.24 5.66
N ASP A 316 -1.66 -22.40 5.60
CA ASP A 316 -0.65 -22.83 6.57
C ASP A 316 0.72 -23.01 5.92
N TYR A 317 1.54 -21.97 6.04
CA TYR A 317 2.91 -21.95 5.54
C TYR A 317 3.83 -21.05 6.37
N LEU A 318 5.13 -21.32 6.23
CA LEU A 318 6.24 -20.51 6.71
C LEU A 318 7.07 -20.05 5.50
N LEU A 319 7.47 -18.78 5.51
CA LEU A 319 8.41 -18.22 4.54
C LEU A 319 9.68 -17.81 5.29
N GLU A 320 10.84 -18.24 4.80
CA GLU A 320 12.13 -17.93 5.39
C GLU A 320 13.05 -17.26 4.36
N LEU A 321 13.88 -16.33 4.83
CA LEU A 321 15.01 -15.79 4.09
C LEU A 321 16.28 -16.47 4.59
N LYS A 322 17.03 -17.14 3.71
CA LYS A 322 18.28 -17.86 4.02
C LYS A 322 19.38 -17.40 3.10
N VAL A 323 20.60 -17.23 3.61
CA VAL A 323 21.79 -17.08 2.76
C VAL A 323 22.52 -18.40 2.72
N ASN A 324 22.81 -18.88 1.52
CA ASN A 324 23.59 -20.10 1.34
C ASN A 324 25.07 -19.73 1.47
N ASP A 325 25.63 -19.96 2.65
CA ASP A 325 27.07 -19.88 2.96
C ASP A 325 27.38 -20.95 4.04
N GLU A 326 28.57 -21.54 4.04
CA GLU A 326 28.94 -22.64 4.95
C GLU A 326 28.95 -22.21 6.43
N ASP A 327 29.04 -20.90 6.71
CA ASP A 327 28.97 -20.28 8.05
C ASP A 327 27.62 -19.55 8.34
N SER A 328 26.56 -19.86 7.59
CA SER A 328 25.30 -19.08 7.40
C SER A 328 24.35 -18.82 8.60
N ASN A 329 24.61 -19.33 9.81
CA ASN A 329 23.68 -19.14 10.94
C ASN A 329 23.62 -17.68 11.43
N TRP A 330 24.77 -16.98 11.49
CA TRP A 330 24.81 -15.59 11.99
C TRP A 330 24.14 -14.61 11.02
N PHE A 331 24.31 -14.80 9.70
CA PHE A 331 23.73 -13.91 8.70
C PHE A 331 22.22 -14.12 8.58
N THR A 332 21.77 -15.38 8.68
CA THR A 332 20.34 -15.71 8.75
C THR A 332 19.70 -15.09 10.00
N GLU A 333 20.37 -15.15 11.16
CA GLU A 333 19.93 -14.47 12.38
C GLU A 333 19.79 -12.96 12.18
N ILE A 334 20.78 -12.30 11.56
CA ILE A 334 20.74 -10.86 11.28
C ILE A 334 19.60 -10.51 10.31
N LEU A 335 19.37 -11.28 9.25
CA LEU A 335 18.26 -11.02 8.34
C LEU A 335 16.91 -11.15 9.05
N GLN A 336 16.73 -12.18 9.87
CA GLN A 336 15.49 -12.41 10.60
C GLN A 336 15.27 -11.37 11.70
N ARG A 337 16.34 -10.93 12.39
CA ARG A 337 16.27 -9.96 13.49
C ARG A 337 16.20 -8.50 13.02
N ASP A 338 17.05 -8.15 12.04
CA ASP A 338 17.33 -6.75 11.69
C ASP A 338 16.64 -6.32 10.40
N ALA A 339 16.40 -7.24 9.44
CA ALA A 339 15.76 -6.91 8.17
C ALA A 339 14.24 -7.17 8.18
N ILE A 340 13.76 -8.31 8.69
CA ILE A 340 12.32 -8.58 8.83
C ILE A 340 11.82 -7.94 10.11
N ARG A 341 11.06 -6.84 10.00
CA ARG A 341 10.57 -6.10 11.17
C ARG A 341 9.26 -6.64 11.70
N LYS A 342 8.37 -7.04 10.79
CA LYS A 342 7.04 -7.51 11.14
C LYS A 342 6.47 -8.39 10.04
N VAL A 343 5.77 -9.45 10.44
CA VAL A 343 4.90 -10.24 9.58
C VAL A 343 3.47 -10.05 10.06
N HIS A 344 2.57 -9.72 9.15
CA HIS A 344 1.14 -9.57 9.40
C HIS A 344 0.39 -10.61 8.57
N VAL A 345 -0.38 -11.48 9.23
CA VAL A 345 -1.25 -12.45 8.55
C VAL A 345 -2.63 -11.82 8.42
N TYR A 346 -3.18 -11.78 7.20
CA TYR A 346 -4.51 -11.21 6.98
C TYR A 346 -5.59 -12.07 7.69
N GLY A 347 -6.43 -11.44 8.50
CA GLY A 347 -7.38 -12.13 9.37
C GLY A 347 -8.41 -12.97 8.62
N ASP A 348 -9.00 -12.43 7.55
CA ASP A 348 -10.07 -13.12 6.81
C ASP A 348 -9.53 -14.18 5.83
N ASN A 349 -8.25 -14.11 5.43
CA ASN A 349 -7.62 -15.15 4.61
C ASN A 349 -6.11 -15.26 4.89
N ARG A 350 -5.74 -16.33 5.61
CA ARG A 350 -4.37 -16.58 6.08
C ARG A 350 -3.38 -16.95 4.97
N SER A 351 -3.84 -17.16 3.74
CA SER A 351 -2.94 -17.33 2.59
C SER A 351 -2.22 -16.03 2.23
N TYR A 352 -2.78 -14.89 2.62
CA TYR A 352 -2.21 -13.57 2.42
C TYR A 352 -1.40 -13.11 3.64
N ARG A 353 -0.19 -12.62 3.41
CA ARG A 353 0.69 -12.11 4.48
C ARG A 353 1.48 -10.90 4.02
N SER A 354 1.60 -9.89 4.88
CA SER A 354 2.46 -8.72 4.67
C SER A 354 3.76 -8.91 5.45
N ILE A 355 4.90 -8.98 4.75
CA ILE A 355 6.24 -8.98 5.34
C ILE A 355 6.80 -7.56 5.22
N TYR A 356 7.00 -6.91 6.37
CA TYR A 356 7.56 -5.56 6.46
C TYR A 356 9.07 -5.61 6.66
N ILE A 357 9.80 -5.09 5.68
CA ILE A 357 11.25 -5.29 5.55
C ILE A 357 11.96 -3.95 5.64
N ASP A 358 12.90 -3.83 6.57
CA ASP A 358 13.84 -2.72 6.66
C ASP A 358 14.89 -2.85 5.56
N CYS A 359 14.65 -2.17 4.44
CA CYS A 359 15.57 -2.19 3.31
C CYS A 359 16.86 -1.42 3.61
N THR A 360 16.83 -0.43 4.51
CA THR A 360 18.05 0.26 4.95
C THR A 360 18.96 -0.72 5.69
N SER A 361 18.42 -1.52 6.62
CA SER A 361 19.19 -2.52 7.36
C SER A 361 19.60 -3.69 6.47
N LEU A 362 18.67 -4.26 5.69
CA LEU A 362 18.95 -5.33 4.72
C LEU A 362 20.15 -5.01 3.81
N HIS A 363 20.17 -3.79 3.26
CA HIS A 363 21.20 -3.35 2.33
C HIS A 363 22.56 -3.04 2.96
N LYS A 364 22.65 -2.94 4.29
CA LYS A 364 23.93 -2.85 5.00
C LYS A 364 24.64 -4.19 5.03
N TYR A 365 23.88 -5.27 5.14
CA TYR A 365 24.41 -6.62 5.27
C TYR A 365 24.61 -7.31 3.92
N ILE A 366 23.84 -6.94 2.89
CA ILE A 366 23.96 -7.54 1.56
C ILE A 366 24.96 -6.76 0.70
N ASP A 367 26.08 -7.40 0.38
CA ASP A 367 27.10 -6.94 -0.56
C ASP A 367 27.27 -7.88 -1.77
N LYS A 368 28.31 -7.67 -2.57
CA LYS A 368 28.54 -8.45 -3.79
C LYS A 368 29.09 -9.86 -3.53
N SER A 369 29.52 -10.19 -2.32
CA SER A 369 30.06 -11.52 -2.00
C SER A 369 29.00 -12.51 -1.55
N ILE A 370 27.73 -12.09 -1.41
CA ILE A 370 26.66 -13.07 -1.22
C ILE A 370 26.53 -13.95 -2.47
N ASP A 371 26.56 -15.26 -2.30
CA ASP A 371 26.29 -16.20 -3.40
C ASP A 371 24.83 -16.09 -3.83
N ASN A 372 23.91 -16.29 -2.89
CA ASN A 372 22.48 -16.08 -3.10
C ASN A 372 21.72 -15.89 -1.78
N LEU A 373 20.70 -15.04 -1.84
CA LEU A 373 19.62 -14.99 -0.86
C LEU A 373 18.48 -15.90 -1.36
N SER A 374 18.20 -16.96 -0.63
CA SER A 374 17.10 -17.89 -0.87
C SER A 374 15.85 -17.46 -0.10
N ILE A 375 14.70 -17.46 -0.78
CA ILE A 375 13.37 -17.43 -0.15
C ILE A 375 12.82 -18.85 -0.20
N THR A 376 12.61 -19.47 0.95
CA THR A 376 12.11 -20.84 1.07
C THR A 376 10.70 -20.85 1.64
N ILE A 377 9.89 -21.82 1.24
CA ILE A 377 8.52 -22.01 1.74
C ILE A 377 8.39 -23.43 2.26
N THR A 378 7.79 -23.55 3.44
CA THR A 378 7.36 -24.82 4.02
C THR A 378 5.86 -24.74 4.26
N ALA A 379 5.11 -25.79 3.93
CA ALA A 379 3.65 -25.77 3.93
C ALA A 379 3.04 -27.04 4.57
N TYR A 380 1.82 -26.92 5.06
CA TYR A 380 1.04 -28.02 5.62
C TYR A 380 -0.31 -28.19 4.88
N PRO A 381 -0.87 -29.43 4.73
CA PRO A 381 -0.36 -30.73 5.19
C PRO A 381 0.91 -31.17 4.48
N LYS A 382 1.79 -31.88 5.19
CA LYS A 382 2.98 -32.50 4.59
C LYS A 382 2.54 -33.71 3.76
N PHE A 383 3.10 -33.84 2.55
CA PHE A 383 2.95 -35.06 1.76
C PHE A 383 3.90 -36.15 2.28
N THR A 384 3.38 -37.36 2.43
CA THR A 384 4.16 -38.54 2.84
C THR A 384 4.10 -39.57 1.71
N ALA A 385 5.23 -39.83 1.06
CA ALA A 385 5.29 -40.77 -0.06
C ALA A 385 5.04 -42.23 0.37
N ASP A 386 5.37 -42.56 1.61
CA ASP A 386 5.22 -43.91 2.18
C ASP A 386 3.76 -44.25 2.52
N ASP A 387 2.91 -43.26 2.75
CA ASP A 387 1.49 -43.48 3.05
C ASP A 387 0.77 -44.00 1.80
N GLU A 388 -0.10 -45.01 1.93
CA GLU A 388 -0.86 -45.55 0.79
C GLU A 388 -1.76 -44.50 0.16
N ARG A 389 -2.31 -43.59 0.98
CA ARG A 389 -3.10 -42.42 0.57
C ARG A 389 -2.56 -41.17 1.23
N SER A 390 -2.16 -40.17 0.44
CA SER A 390 -1.59 -38.93 0.97
C SER A 390 -1.91 -37.74 0.07
N VAL A 391 -2.10 -36.58 0.70
CA VAL A 391 -2.25 -35.30 0.00
C VAL A 391 -1.55 -34.22 0.81
N GLY A 392 -0.74 -33.40 0.15
CA GLY A 392 -0.01 -32.35 0.83
C GLY A 392 1.10 -31.76 -0.01
N TYR A 393 2.08 -31.19 0.66
CA TYR A 393 3.23 -30.53 0.06
C TYR A 393 4.50 -31.30 0.41
N SER A 394 5.26 -31.72 -0.60
CA SER A 394 6.60 -32.28 -0.44
C SER A 394 7.63 -31.16 -0.22
N GLU A 395 8.90 -31.41 -0.57
CA GLU A 395 9.89 -30.33 -0.69
C GLU A 395 9.42 -29.31 -1.74
N ILE A 396 9.17 -28.08 -1.28
CA ILE A 396 8.83 -26.95 -2.15
C ILE A 396 10.16 -26.30 -2.59
N GLY A 397 10.24 -25.95 -3.87
CA GLY A 397 11.40 -25.23 -4.42
C GLY A 397 11.69 -23.91 -3.70
N SER A 398 12.84 -23.31 -4.01
CA SER A 398 13.26 -22.04 -3.42
C SER A 398 13.52 -20.96 -4.48
N ILE A 399 13.29 -19.71 -4.09
CA ILE A 399 13.63 -18.55 -4.92
C ILE A 399 15.06 -18.14 -4.59
N LYS A 400 15.99 -18.33 -5.51
CA LYS A 400 17.40 -17.92 -5.33
C LYS A 400 17.65 -16.57 -5.99
N LEU A 401 18.08 -15.58 -5.20
CA LEU A 401 18.34 -14.21 -5.65
C LEU A 401 19.81 -13.87 -5.48
N ASN A 402 20.48 -13.51 -6.57
CA ASN A 402 21.82 -12.91 -6.49
C ASN A 402 21.74 -11.45 -5.99
N TYR A 403 22.89 -10.86 -5.67
CA TYR A 403 23.01 -9.47 -5.20
C TYR A 403 22.17 -8.45 -6.01
N LYS A 404 22.24 -8.50 -7.35
CA LYS A 404 21.51 -7.56 -8.22
C LYS A 404 20.01 -7.77 -8.11
N GLN A 405 19.55 -9.03 -8.03
CA GLN A 405 18.14 -9.36 -7.89
C GLN A 405 17.60 -8.96 -6.51
N VAL A 406 18.37 -9.13 -5.44
CA VAL A 406 18.02 -8.62 -4.10
C VAL A 406 17.78 -7.11 -4.16
N LYS A 407 18.74 -6.33 -4.68
CA LYS A 407 18.59 -4.87 -4.81
C LYS A 407 17.39 -4.46 -5.68
N LYS A 408 17.02 -5.31 -6.63
CA LYS A 408 15.86 -5.07 -7.50
C LYS A 408 14.54 -5.39 -6.78
N LEU A 409 14.50 -6.46 -5.99
CA LEU A 409 13.32 -6.93 -5.27
C LEU A 409 13.02 -6.08 -4.03
N PHE A 410 14.03 -5.73 -3.25
CA PHE A 410 13.90 -4.97 -2.01
C PHE A 410 14.27 -3.51 -2.25
N GLN A 411 13.26 -2.64 -2.35
CA GLN A 411 13.42 -1.21 -2.52
C GLN A 411 12.63 -0.44 -1.47
N GLU A 412 13.25 0.59 -0.93
CA GLU A 412 12.63 1.49 0.05
C GLU A 412 11.34 2.11 -0.51
N ASN A 413 10.34 2.28 0.35
CA ASN A 413 9.07 2.96 0.11
C ASN A 413 8.24 2.36 -1.04
N ARG A 414 8.28 1.05 -1.23
CA ARG A 414 7.52 0.34 -2.26
C ARG A 414 6.68 -0.79 -1.67
N THR A 415 5.54 -1.07 -2.29
CA THR A 415 4.85 -2.36 -2.11
C THR A 415 5.24 -3.35 -3.20
N VAL A 416 5.53 -4.59 -2.80
CA VAL A 416 5.69 -5.75 -3.68
C VAL A 416 4.52 -6.69 -3.44
N LEU A 417 3.82 -7.06 -4.52
CA LEU A 417 2.83 -8.13 -4.52
C LEU A 417 3.50 -9.39 -5.08
N MET A 418 3.49 -10.50 -4.35
CA MET A 418 4.12 -11.74 -4.77
C MET A 418 3.13 -12.90 -4.67
N GLU A 419 2.66 -13.37 -5.83
CA GLU A 419 1.88 -14.60 -5.94
C GLU A 419 2.85 -15.78 -6.08
N ILE A 420 2.71 -16.78 -5.22
CA ILE A 420 3.55 -17.97 -5.24
C ILE A 420 2.65 -19.19 -5.46
N VAL A 421 2.91 -19.91 -6.55
CA VAL A 421 2.24 -21.15 -6.90
C VAL A 421 3.13 -22.30 -6.47
N VAL A 422 2.62 -23.21 -5.63
CA VAL A 422 3.36 -24.40 -5.15
C VAL A 422 2.71 -25.68 -5.67
N LYS A 423 3.51 -26.74 -5.84
CA LYS A 423 2.98 -28.06 -6.16
C LYS A 423 2.38 -28.71 -4.92
N ARG A 424 1.17 -29.24 -5.05
CA ARG A 424 0.49 -30.11 -4.10
C ARG A 424 0.44 -31.52 -4.64
N ASP A 425 1.11 -32.44 -3.96
CA ASP A 425 1.17 -33.85 -4.32
C ASP A 425 -0.05 -34.63 -3.81
N ARG A 426 -0.39 -35.68 -4.55
CA ARG A 426 -1.58 -36.51 -4.35
C ARG A 426 -1.23 -37.96 -4.67
N LYS A 427 -1.57 -38.87 -3.76
CA LYS A 427 -1.45 -40.32 -3.93
C LYS A 427 -2.74 -41.00 -3.51
N ALA A 428 -3.33 -41.78 -4.42
CA ALA A 428 -4.55 -42.59 -4.20
C ALA A 428 -5.67 -41.85 -3.45
N VAL A 429 -5.97 -40.61 -3.86
CA VAL A 429 -7.02 -39.78 -3.24
C VAL A 429 -8.42 -40.37 -3.49
N VAL A 430 -8.61 -41.05 -4.62
CA VAL A 430 -9.84 -41.76 -5.00
C VAL A 430 -9.45 -43.11 -5.58
N GLU A 431 -10.15 -44.17 -5.17
CA GLU A 431 -10.02 -45.54 -5.71
C GLU A 431 -11.38 -45.99 -6.26
N ILE A 432 -11.36 -46.77 -7.35
CA ILE A 432 -12.54 -47.39 -7.95
C ILE A 432 -12.34 -48.91 -7.84
N TYR A 433 -13.27 -49.60 -7.19
CA TYR A 433 -13.26 -51.05 -6.98
C TYR A 433 -14.09 -51.78 -8.03
#